data_AF-A0A6N7YBJ7-F1
#
_entry.id   AF-A0A6N7YBJ7-F1
#
_cell.length_a   1.000
_cell.length_b   1.000
_cell.length_c   1.000
_cell.angle_alpha   90.00
_cell.angle_beta   90.00
_cell.angle_gamma   90.00
#
_symmetry.space_group_name_H-M   'P 1'
#
loop_
_entity.id
_entity.type
_entity.pdbx_description
1 polymer ?
#
loop_
_entity_poly.entity_id
_entity_poly.type
_entity_poly.pdbx_seq_one_letter_code
_entity_poly.pdbx_strand_id
1 'polypeptide(L)'
;MDVRGHWMLGVVVGLLLGAAPAQARDYDGGKAFFTTPIAGDAATDPRSGDWVAGMRNASRYPYVNGPTNLFAPPVYDVTSSTPERIVRCRFCGAYTGTGETKYEDRVTVPIPDGAIPDPSEDGHIAFVDRARGLEWNLINAHDNGDGTWRAGGAGQFSLAGDGHQNVALGGGSATGSHLPLSQAISTDEVQAAIADGSYLIPHALQFGAPNIDGRCWVYPALGSDGNVRGGLPEGARIQLDPLLDVSTLPPGPRVLARTLQVYGAYLRDLSGAFAFYLRPQRGSAPAWSTLGIDGDALQTIPTERFRVLTVNYATIGTDQPKVQRPDRSCGPGADQVAPQQQRGSSTVQGAGTTTGSGGSTTRPGAADRARGARPLAPRNLFVRVRDVRGIRRVQFVWYARQSQSEVPRYRLYVDGKLRATVSRTYTGYLRIPPGRHVATVAGVSRTGVVGVRRAPGVRFTVPG
;
A
#
# COMPACT_ATOMS: atom_id res chain seq x y z
N MET A 1 -27.00 60.48 -34.92
CA MET A 1 -25.92 59.78 -35.65
C MET A 1 -24.78 59.66 -34.64
N ASP A 2 -24.76 58.65 -33.75
CA ASP A 2 -24.27 57.27 -33.95
C ASP A 2 -22.93 57.28 -34.72
N VAL A 3 -21.79 56.84 -34.17
CA VAL A 3 -21.44 55.41 -33.99
C VAL A 3 -20.58 55.14 -32.75
N ARG A 4 -20.86 53.96 -32.17
CA ARG A 4 -20.24 53.22 -31.06
C ARG A 4 -18.76 52.82 -31.28
N GLY A 5 -17.98 52.81 -30.21
CA GLY A 5 -16.73 52.05 -30.10
C GLY A 5 -16.71 51.28 -28.77
N HIS A 6 -16.87 49.96 -28.84
CA HIS A 6 -16.83 49.06 -27.68
C HIS A 6 -15.37 48.78 -27.29
N TRP A 7 -15.00 49.05 -26.04
CA TRP A 7 -13.80 48.47 -25.42
C TRP A 7 -14.23 47.30 -24.54
N MET A 8 -13.86 46.07 -24.96
CA MET A 8 -13.96 44.90 -24.10
C MET A 8 -12.88 44.98 -23.02
N LEU A 9 -13.27 45.16 -21.75
CA LEU A 9 -12.43 44.81 -20.62
C LEU A 9 -12.44 43.29 -20.47
N GLY A 10 -11.35 42.64 -20.85
CA GLY A 10 -11.08 41.26 -20.46
C GLY A 10 -10.75 41.21 -18.97
N VAL A 11 -11.66 40.63 -18.18
CA VAL A 11 -11.38 40.31 -16.77
C VAL A 11 -10.48 39.07 -16.75
N VAL A 12 -9.20 39.27 -16.46
CA VAL A 12 -8.29 38.19 -16.08
C VAL A 12 -8.64 37.79 -14.65
N VAL A 13 -9.34 36.66 -14.48
CA VAL A 13 -9.52 36.04 -13.17
C VAL A 13 -8.20 35.35 -12.81
N GLY A 14 -7.36 36.03 -12.04
CA GLY A 14 -6.21 35.39 -11.40
C GLY A 14 -6.72 34.42 -10.32
N LEU A 15 -6.46 33.12 -10.48
CA LEU A 15 -6.62 32.16 -9.39
C LEU A 15 -5.63 32.54 -8.27
N LEU A 16 -6.16 33.06 -7.18
CA LEU A 16 -5.43 33.16 -5.93
C LEU A 16 -5.27 31.74 -5.36
N LEU A 17 -4.10 31.16 -5.55
CA LEU A 17 -3.68 29.94 -4.85
C LEU A 17 -3.51 30.30 -3.37
N GLY A 18 -4.45 29.83 -2.54
CA GLY A 18 -4.33 29.89 -1.08
C GLY A 18 -3.08 29.16 -0.61
N ALA A 19 -2.48 29.63 0.48
CA ALA A 19 -1.31 28.99 1.07
C ALA A 19 -1.67 27.57 1.56
N ALA A 20 -1.00 26.56 0.99
CA ALA A 20 -1.20 25.16 1.36
C ALA A 20 -0.78 24.89 2.81
N PRO A 21 -1.44 23.95 3.54
CA PRO A 21 -1.03 23.54 4.87
C PRO A 21 0.38 22.92 4.85
N ALA A 22 1.12 23.08 5.97
CA ALA A 22 2.55 22.77 6.08
C ALA A 22 2.97 21.31 5.74
N GLN A 23 2.04 20.36 5.73
CA GLN A 23 2.29 18.94 5.40
C GLN A 23 2.27 18.65 3.89
N ALA A 24 1.60 19.47 3.08
CA ALA A 24 1.57 19.36 1.62
C ALA A 24 2.94 19.68 0.96
N ARG A 25 3.94 20.05 1.78
CA ARG A 25 5.25 20.58 1.40
C ARG A 25 6.42 19.66 1.75
N ASP A 26 6.16 18.42 2.15
CA ASP A 26 7.25 17.54 2.59
C ASP A 26 8.32 17.35 1.51
N TYR A 27 8.05 17.64 0.23
CA TYR A 27 9.12 17.70 -0.75
C TYR A 27 9.13 18.93 -1.66
N ASP A 28 8.97 20.10 -1.03
CA ASP A 28 8.88 21.42 -1.68
C ASP A 28 10.13 21.88 -2.49
N GLY A 29 11.11 21.00 -2.73
CA GLY A 29 12.35 21.29 -3.48
C GLY A 29 12.43 20.68 -4.89
N GLY A 30 11.52 19.80 -5.28
CA GLY A 30 11.69 19.05 -6.54
C GLY A 30 10.53 18.14 -6.97
N LYS A 31 9.41 18.12 -6.24
CA LYS A 31 8.23 17.26 -6.48
C LYS A 31 7.42 17.58 -7.75
N ALA A 32 8.06 17.92 -8.87
CA ALA A 32 7.36 18.16 -10.12
C ALA A 32 6.29 17.09 -10.38
N PHE A 33 6.57 15.80 -10.25
CA PHE A 33 5.55 14.82 -10.67
C PHE A 33 4.37 14.65 -9.70
N PHE A 34 4.55 14.77 -8.38
CA PHE A 34 3.44 14.65 -7.42
C PHE A 34 2.63 15.95 -7.33
N THR A 35 3.27 17.13 -7.37
CA THR A 35 2.60 18.43 -7.21
C THR A 35 2.36 19.16 -8.54
N THR A 36 2.66 18.54 -9.70
CA THR A 36 2.25 19.09 -11.00
C THR A 36 0.86 18.59 -11.37
N PRO A 37 -0.10 19.50 -11.62
CA PRO A 37 -1.39 19.14 -12.18
C PRO A 37 -1.26 18.40 -13.52
N ILE A 38 -2.19 17.51 -13.80
CA ILE A 38 -2.27 16.85 -15.10
C ILE A 38 -2.72 17.90 -16.13
N ALA A 39 -1.95 18.04 -17.21
CA ALA A 39 -2.27 18.96 -18.30
C ALA A 39 -3.65 18.61 -18.91
N GLY A 40 -4.41 19.62 -19.32
CA GLY A 40 -5.76 19.43 -19.89
C GLY A 40 -5.77 18.56 -21.16
N ASP A 41 -4.68 18.58 -21.91
CA ASP A 41 -4.43 17.82 -23.14
C ASP A 41 -3.61 16.53 -22.91
N ALA A 42 -3.39 16.13 -21.65
CA ALA A 42 -2.63 14.93 -21.34
C ALA A 42 -3.21 13.70 -22.06
N ALA A 43 -2.36 13.00 -22.80
CA ALA A 43 -2.74 11.86 -23.61
C ALA A 43 -3.02 10.61 -22.77
N THR A 44 -4.05 9.86 -23.14
CA THR A 44 -4.40 8.56 -22.57
C THR A 44 -3.55 7.47 -23.22
N ASP A 45 -3.03 6.51 -22.44
CA ASP A 45 -2.34 5.35 -23.01
C ASP A 45 -3.31 4.49 -23.83
N PRO A 46 -2.94 3.99 -25.02
CA PRO A 46 -3.79 3.09 -25.81
C PRO A 46 -4.25 1.84 -25.05
N ARG A 47 -3.49 1.36 -24.07
CA ARG A 47 -3.82 0.19 -23.23
C ARG A 47 -4.66 0.54 -21.99
N SER A 48 -5.00 1.82 -21.79
CA SER A 48 -5.75 2.28 -20.62
C SER A 48 -7.04 1.48 -20.41
N GLY A 49 -7.75 1.12 -21.47
CA GLY A 49 -8.99 0.35 -21.38
C GLY A 49 -8.79 -1.02 -20.71
N ASP A 50 -7.74 -1.73 -21.07
CA ASP A 50 -7.43 -3.07 -20.56
C ASP A 50 -7.02 -3.02 -19.09
N TRP A 51 -6.17 -2.07 -18.72
CA TRP A 51 -5.75 -1.90 -17.32
C TRP A 51 -6.91 -1.47 -16.42
N VAL A 52 -7.76 -0.56 -16.88
CA VAL A 52 -8.96 -0.13 -16.15
C VAL A 52 -9.96 -1.28 -15.99
N ALA A 53 -10.14 -2.10 -17.03
CA ALA A 53 -10.95 -3.31 -16.95
C ALA A 53 -10.36 -4.32 -15.94
N GLY A 54 -9.04 -4.47 -15.90
CA GLY A 54 -8.34 -5.29 -14.92
C GLY A 54 -8.59 -4.85 -13.47
N MET A 55 -8.48 -3.54 -13.20
CA MET A 55 -8.81 -2.96 -11.88
C MET A 55 -10.27 -3.22 -11.50
N ARG A 56 -11.20 -2.96 -12.42
CA ARG A 56 -12.63 -3.17 -12.21
C ARG A 56 -12.98 -4.62 -11.88
N ASN A 57 -12.35 -5.58 -12.56
CA ASN A 57 -12.65 -6.99 -12.38
C ASN A 57 -12.27 -7.49 -10.97
N ALA A 58 -11.21 -6.94 -10.37
CA ALA A 58 -10.88 -7.25 -8.98
C ALA A 58 -11.73 -6.43 -7.99
N SER A 59 -12.07 -5.19 -8.35
CA SER A 59 -12.83 -4.27 -7.49
C SER A 59 -13.68 -3.36 -8.36
N ARG A 60 -15.00 -3.54 -8.32
CA ARG A 60 -15.94 -2.75 -9.14
C ARG A 60 -15.75 -1.24 -8.93
N TYR A 61 -15.37 -0.84 -7.72
CA TYR A 61 -15.16 0.53 -7.30
C TYR A 61 -13.84 0.67 -6.53
N PRO A 62 -13.21 1.86 -6.53
CA PRO A 62 -12.04 2.13 -5.72
C PRO A 62 -12.36 2.13 -4.22
N TYR A 63 -11.43 1.61 -3.42
CA TYR A 63 -11.46 1.67 -1.95
C TYR A 63 -10.51 2.73 -1.39
N VAL A 64 -10.66 3.01 -0.10
CA VAL A 64 -9.66 3.75 0.69
C VAL A 64 -9.25 2.98 1.94
N ASN A 65 -7.97 2.99 2.25
CA ASN A 65 -7.37 2.14 3.29
C ASN A 65 -7.34 2.78 4.70
N GLY A 66 -7.13 4.10 4.76
CA GLY A 66 -6.98 4.89 6.00
C GLY A 66 -8.05 4.69 7.08
N PRO A 67 -9.35 4.73 6.77
CA PRO A 67 -10.43 4.63 7.77
C PRO A 67 -10.45 3.34 8.58
N THR A 68 -9.78 2.28 8.10
CA THR A 68 -9.70 1.00 8.80
C THR A 68 -8.35 0.75 9.48
N ASN A 69 -7.42 1.71 9.38
CA ASN A 69 -6.04 1.60 9.81
C ASN A 69 -5.34 0.35 9.28
N LEU A 70 -5.66 -0.04 8.03
CA LEU A 70 -5.04 -1.18 7.37
C LEU A 70 -4.45 -0.79 6.05
N PHE A 71 -3.25 -1.29 5.77
CA PHE A 71 -2.50 -0.90 4.58
C PHE A 71 -2.40 0.62 4.50
N ALA A 72 -2.35 1.26 5.67
CA ALA A 72 -2.44 2.70 5.85
C ALA A 72 -1.18 3.13 6.60
N PRO A 73 -0.19 3.72 5.93
CA PRO A 73 1.10 4.00 6.54
C PRO A 73 0.96 5.11 7.59
N PRO A 74 1.27 4.84 8.87
CA PRO A 74 1.50 5.89 9.86
C PRO A 74 2.69 6.73 9.43
N VAL A 75 2.54 8.05 9.47
CA VAL A 75 3.62 9.01 9.23
C VAL A 75 3.84 9.78 10.52
N TYR A 76 5.09 9.87 10.96
CA TYR A 76 5.49 10.60 12.16
C TYR A 76 6.42 11.73 11.77
N ASP A 77 6.10 12.93 12.22
CA ASP A 77 7.06 14.02 12.22
C ASP A 77 8.07 13.80 13.35
N VAL A 78 9.35 13.94 13.03
CA VAL A 78 10.44 13.77 14.00
C VAL A 78 11.29 15.03 14.08
N THR A 79 11.98 15.19 15.19
CA THR A 79 12.78 16.37 15.50
C THR A 79 14.16 15.95 16.02
N SER A 80 15.04 16.92 16.26
CA SER A 80 16.34 16.68 16.88
C SER A 80 16.27 16.08 18.29
N SER A 81 15.12 16.12 18.96
CA SER A 81 14.90 15.47 20.26
C SER A 81 14.36 14.05 20.17
N THR A 82 14.02 13.58 18.97
CA THR A 82 13.56 12.20 18.75
C THR A 82 14.74 11.24 18.92
N PRO A 83 14.62 10.16 19.72
CA PRO A 83 15.71 9.20 19.89
C PRO A 83 16.12 8.52 18.59
N GLU A 84 17.42 8.45 18.35
CA GLU A 84 17.99 7.65 17.25
C GLU A 84 17.95 6.17 17.62
N ARG A 85 17.35 5.35 16.75
CA ARG A 85 17.20 3.90 16.97
C ARG A 85 17.85 3.11 15.86
N ILE A 86 18.47 2.00 16.23
CA ILE A 86 19.03 1.05 15.27
C ILE A 86 17.90 0.18 14.74
N VAL A 87 17.70 0.22 13.42
CA VAL A 87 16.81 -0.68 12.68
C VAL A 87 17.67 -1.72 11.98
N ARG A 88 17.49 -2.99 12.31
CA ARG A 88 18.08 -4.12 11.56
C ARG A 88 17.14 -4.55 10.46
N CYS A 89 17.65 -4.84 9.28
CA CYS A 89 16.77 -5.06 8.14
C CYS A 89 17.25 -6.13 7.18
N ARG A 90 16.28 -6.83 6.59
CA ARG A 90 16.55 -7.83 5.56
C ARG A 90 17.15 -7.19 4.31
N PHE A 91 16.70 -5.99 3.97
CA PHE A 91 17.17 -5.19 2.86
C PHE A 91 17.47 -3.78 3.37
N CYS A 92 18.73 -3.46 3.70
CA CYS A 92 19.10 -2.13 4.18
C CYS A 92 20.42 -1.58 3.63
N GLY A 93 21.30 -2.44 3.11
CA GLY A 93 22.57 -2.03 2.53
C GLY A 93 22.43 -1.12 1.32
N ALA A 94 23.49 -0.36 1.04
CA ALA A 94 23.64 0.39 -0.21
C ALA A 94 23.44 -0.56 -1.41
N TYR A 95 22.68 -0.11 -2.39
CA TYR A 95 22.04 -0.91 -3.45
C TYR A 95 23.01 -1.63 -4.42
N THR A 96 24.31 -1.73 -4.14
CA THR A 96 25.24 -2.48 -4.99
C THR A 96 25.11 -3.99 -4.79
N GLY A 97 23.99 -4.57 -5.22
CA GLY A 97 23.86 -6.00 -5.53
C GLY A 97 24.04 -6.97 -4.37
N THR A 98 23.88 -6.55 -3.11
CA THR A 98 24.19 -7.39 -1.94
C THR A 98 23.11 -8.41 -1.57
N GLY A 99 21.94 -8.39 -2.22
CA GLY A 99 20.87 -9.34 -1.95
C GLY A 99 20.30 -9.23 -0.52
N GLU A 100 19.57 -10.25 -0.07
CA GLU A 100 19.08 -10.32 1.31
C GLU A 100 20.26 -10.45 2.30
N THR A 101 20.37 -9.52 3.24
CA THR A 101 21.45 -9.50 4.24
C THR A 101 21.07 -10.14 5.57
N LYS A 102 19.93 -10.86 5.62
CA LYS A 102 19.47 -11.62 6.79
C LYS A 102 19.52 -10.83 8.11
N TYR A 103 19.24 -9.52 8.08
CA TYR A 103 19.25 -8.61 9.23
C TYR A 103 20.65 -8.27 9.81
N GLU A 104 21.72 -8.53 9.05
CA GLU A 104 23.07 -8.10 9.38
C GLU A 104 23.26 -6.60 9.12
N ASP A 105 22.63 -6.07 8.06
CA ASP A 105 22.58 -4.64 7.79
C ASP A 105 21.73 -3.89 8.80
N ARG A 106 22.11 -2.63 9.02
CA ARG A 106 21.41 -1.73 9.91
C ARG A 106 21.39 -0.31 9.36
N VAL A 107 20.31 0.40 9.65
CA VAL A 107 20.21 1.86 9.48
C VAL A 107 19.85 2.49 10.81
N THR A 108 20.29 3.73 11.00
CA THR A 108 19.90 4.55 12.16
C THR A 108 18.75 5.44 11.73
N VAL A 109 17.65 5.40 12.47
CA VAL A 109 16.43 6.15 12.16
C VAL A 109 15.95 6.88 13.42
N PRO A 110 15.57 8.16 13.33
CA PRO A 110 14.90 8.85 14.42
C PRO A 110 13.50 8.26 14.60
N ILE A 111 13.28 7.52 15.68
CA ILE A 111 11.99 6.85 15.95
C ILE A 111 11.47 7.29 17.33
N PRO A 112 10.33 8.01 17.39
CA PRO A 112 9.75 8.46 18.64
C PRO A 112 9.26 7.29 19.48
N ASP A 113 9.26 7.49 20.80
CA ASP A 113 8.74 6.52 21.75
C ASP A 113 7.26 6.23 21.47
N GLY A 114 6.88 4.94 21.53
CA GLY A 114 5.51 4.53 21.25
C GLY A 114 5.11 4.63 19.78
N ALA A 115 6.07 4.74 18.85
CA ALA A 115 5.78 4.56 17.43
C ALA A 115 5.16 3.18 17.17
N ILE A 116 4.01 3.17 16.51
CA ILE A 116 3.25 1.97 16.14
C ILE A 116 3.17 1.91 14.62
N PRO A 117 3.73 0.86 13.99
CA PRO A 117 3.54 0.58 12.57
C PRO A 117 2.11 0.18 12.23
N ASP A 118 1.77 0.24 10.94
CA ASP A 118 0.54 -0.33 10.41
C ASP A 118 0.36 -1.79 10.92
N PRO A 119 -0.84 -2.16 11.39
CA PRO A 119 -1.08 -3.47 11.99
C PRO A 119 -1.19 -4.60 10.96
N SER A 120 -1.27 -4.31 9.66
CA SER A 120 -1.36 -5.32 8.60
C SER A 120 -0.05 -6.10 8.43
N GLU A 121 0.01 -6.96 7.41
CA GLU A 121 1.23 -7.73 7.10
C GLU A 121 2.37 -6.82 6.65
N ASP A 122 2.04 -5.72 5.97
CA ASP A 122 3.05 -4.79 5.46
C ASP A 122 3.76 -4.07 6.59
N GLY A 123 3.12 -3.76 7.71
CA GLY A 123 3.81 -3.11 8.82
C GLY A 123 4.48 -1.79 8.44
N HIS A 124 3.88 -1.06 7.49
CA HIS A 124 4.37 0.23 7.02
C HIS A 124 4.49 1.25 8.15
N ILE A 125 5.54 2.06 8.12
CA ILE A 125 5.70 3.25 8.96
C ILE A 125 6.70 4.21 8.31
N ALA A 126 6.44 5.50 8.43
CA ALA A 126 7.28 6.57 7.91
C ALA A 126 7.67 7.57 9.00
N PHE A 127 8.87 8.11 8.90
CA PHE A 127 9.40 9.15 9.77
C PHE A 127 9.92 10.30 8.91
N VAL A 128 9.33 11.49 9.06
CA VAL A 128 9.63 12.69 8.28
C VAL A 128 10.40 13.67 9.17
N ASP A 129 11.65 13.90 8.82
CA ASP A 129 12.55 14.85 9.47
C ASP A 129 12.78 16.07 8.58
N ARG A 130 12.01 17.13 8.85
CA ARG A 130 12.13 18.38 8.08
C ARG A 130 13.40 19.15 8.38
N ALA A 131 14.02 18.95 9.55
CA ALA A 131 15.27 19.62 9.89
C ALA A 131 16.44 19.03 9.09
N ARG A 132 16.45 17.70 8.89
CA ARG A 132 17.44 17.00 8.06
C ARG A 132 17.06 16.94 6.58
N GLY A 133 15.80 17.27 6.24
CA GLY A 133 15.30 17.15 4.88
C GLY A 133 15.23 15.69 4.42
N LEU A 134 14.84 14.77 5.31
CA LEU A 134 14.82 13.33 5.04
C LEU A 134 13.50 12.68 5.46
N GLU A 135 13.13 11.62 4.73
CA GLU A 135 12.12 10.65 5.16
C GLU A 135 12.73 9.25 5.20
N TRP A 136 12.38 8.49 6.24
CA TRP A 136 12.64 7.05 6.34
C TRP A 136 11.33 6.28 6.31
N ASN A 137 11.26 5.26 5.47
CA ASN A 137 10.11 4.39 5.32
C ASN A 137 10.48 2.96 5.58
N LEU A 138 9.73 2.29 6.45
CA LEU A 138 9.98 0.91 6.80
C LEU A 138 8.80 0.04 6.36
N ILE A 139 9.09 -1.15 5.85
CA ILE A 139 8.15 -2.26 5.67
C ILE A 139 8.51 -3.39 6.63
N ASN A 140 7.51 -4.18 7.01
CA ASN A 140 7.51 -5.18 8.07
C ASN A 140 8.16 -4.66 9.36
N ALA A 141 7.89 -3.41 9.71
CA ALA A 141 8.52 -2.75 10.85
C ALA A 141 8.01 -3.34 12.17
N HIS A 142 8.94 -3.56 13.10
CA HIS A 142 8.64 -4.05 14.43
C HIS A 142 9.60 -3.47 15.47
N ASP A 143 9.02 -2.97 16.56
CA ASP A 143 9.73 -2.70 17.80
C ASP A 143 10.02 -4.03 18.52
N ASN A 144 11.27 -4.26 18.91
CA ASN A 144 11.66 -5.44 19.67
C ASN A 144 11.41 -5.28 21.19
N GLY A 145 11.12 -4.06 21.66
CA GLY A 145 10.86 -3.73 23.06
C GLY A 145 12.12 -3.48 23.91
N ASP A 146 13.30 -3.55 23.31
CA ASP A 146 14.61 -3.34 23.95
C ASP A 146 15.34 -2.09 23.43
N GLY A 147 14.61 -1.20 22.74
CA GLY A 147 15.18 -0.04 22.08
C GLY A 147 15.59 -0.27 20.63
N THR A 148 15.69 -1.53 20.18
CA THR A 148 16.02 -1.88 18.80
C THR A 148 14.79 -2.18 17.96
N TRP A 149 14.91 -1.98 16.65
CA TRP A 149 13.87 -2.22 15.68
C TRP A 149 14.32 -3.24 14.63
N ARG A 150 13.35 -3.90 14.01
CA ARG A 150 13.57 -4.71 12.80
C ARG A 150 12.61 -4.30 11.69
N ALA A 151 13.06 -4.44 10.44
CA ALA A 151 12.25 -4.18 9.25
C ALA A 151 12.58 -5.16 8.11
N GLY A 152 11.64 -5.41 7.22
CA GLY A 152 11.90 -6.07 5.94
C GLY A 152 12.79 -5.19 5.06
N GLY A 153 12.43 -3.92 4.91
CA GLY A 153 13.21 -2.92 4.19
C GLY A 153 13.18 -1.56 4.92
N ALA A 154 14.24 -0.78 4.76
CA ALA A 154 14.24 0.65 5.07
C ALA A 154 14.63 1.50 3.85
N GLY A 155 13.69 2.32 3.36
CA GLY A 155 13.90 3.28 2.29
C GLY A 155 14.19 4.65 2.86
N GLN A 156 15.08 5.40 2.21
CA GLN A 156 15.41 6.76 2.59
C GLN A 156 15.17 7.70 1.41
N PHE A 157 14.58 8.86 1.68
CA PHE A 157 14.16 9.82 0.67
C PHE A 157 14.65 11.21 1.07
N SER A 158 15.10 11.99 0.09
CA SER A 158 15.36 13.41 0.33
C SER A 158 14.06 14.20 0.14
N LEU A 159 13.71 14.99 1.14
CA LEU A 159 12.61 15.95 1.06
C LEU A 159 12.94 17.08 0.05
N ALA A 160 14.21 17.41 -0.19
CA ALA A 160 14.54 18.35 -1.27
C ALA A 160 14.47 17.72 -2.67
N GLY A 161 14.31 16.39 -2.76
CA GLY A 161 14.32 15.65 -4.01
C GLY A 161 12.98 15.65 -4.75
N ASP A 162 12.96 14.93 -5.86
CA ASP A 162 11.76 14.67 -6.65
C ASP A 162 10.78 13.70 -5.98
N GLY A 163 11.18 13.04 -4.91
CA GLY A 163 10.38 12.01 -4.24
C GLY A 163 10.76 10.60 -4.64
N HIS A 164 11.94 10.43 -5.25
CA HIS A 164 12.55 9.13 -5.46
C HIS A 164 13.34 8.69 -4.25
N GLN A 165 13.40 7.37 -4.06
CA GLN A 165 14.27 6.80 -3.05
C GLN A 165 15.73 7.16 -3.36
N ASN A 166 16.46 7.59 -2.34
CA ASN A 166 17.90 7.72 -2.40
C ASN A 166 18.54 6.32 -2.34
N VAL A 167 18.72 5.71 -3.51
CA VAL A 167 19.31 4.36 -3.66
C VAL A 167 20.78 4.29 -3.26
N ALA A 168 21.48 5.43 -3.18
CA ALA A 168 22.87 5.49 -2.72
C ALA A 168 22.98 5.28 -1.20
N LEU A 169 21.91 5.52 -0.44
CA LEU A 169 21.89 5.42 1.02
C LEU A 169 21.21 4.16 1.56
N GLY A 170 20.58 3.34 0.70
CA GLY A 170 19.99 2.06 1.13
C GLY A 170 18.99 1.48 0.13
N GLY A 171 18.96 0.14 0.03
CA GLY A 171 18.21 -0.63 -0.97
C GLY A 171 16.94 -1.33 -0.46
N GLY A 172 16.29 -0.84 0.59
CA GLY A 172 15.14 -1.50 1.22
C GLY A 172 13.85 -0.73 1.13
N SER A 173 13.29 -0.47 -0.05
CA SER A 173 12.03 0.28 -0.12
C SER A 173 10.92 -0.34 0.74
N ALA A 174 10.05 0.52 1.27
CA ALA A 174 8.82 0.09 1.90
C ALA A 174 7.68 -0.19 0.90
N THR A 175 7.83 0.16 -0.37
CA THR A 175 6.81 0.02 -1.42
C THR A 175 7.39 -0.69 -2.64
N GLY A 176 6.57 -1.40 -3.42
CA GLY A 176 6.98 -2.07 -4.66
C GLY A 176 7.58 -1.09 -5.68
N SER A 177 6.95 0.08 -5.80
CA SER A 177 7.36 1.16 -6.71
C SER A 177 8.59 1.95 -6.26
N HIS A 178 9.03 1.80 -5.01
CA HIS A 178 10.04 2.67 -4.39
C HIS A 178 9.61 4.13 -4.20
N LEU A 179 8.30 4.38 -4.12
CA LEU A 179 7.74 5.69 -3.78
C LEU A 179 7.59 5.90 -2.26
N PRO A 180 7.65 7.15 -1.79
CA PRO A 180 7.59 7.48 -0.37
C PRO A 180 6.21 7.25 0.23
N LEU A 181 6.15 6.86 1.51
CA LEU A 181 4.92 6.61 2.25
C LEU A 181 4.26 7.90 2.77
N SER A 182 5.03 8.98 2.97
CA SER A 182 4.49 10.28 3.41
C SER A 182 3.43 10.86 2.48
N GLN A 183 3.37 10.43 1.22
CA GLN A 183 2.38 10.92 0.25
C GLN A 183 0.97 10.35 0.47
N ALA A 184 0.79 9.42 1.41
CA ALA A 184 -0.53 9.03 1.84
C ALA A 184 -1.27 10.24 2.44
N ILE A 185 -2.53 10.41 2.07
CA ILE A 185 -3.33 11.60 2.43
C ILE A 185 -3.66 11.61 3.92
N SER A 186 -3.45 12.75 4.57
CA SER A 186 -3.82 12.96 5.97
C SER A 186 -5.24 13.52 6.12
N THR A 187 -5.82 13.33 7.29
CA THR A 187 -7.12 13.91 7.64
C THR A 187 -7.06 15.44 7.68
N ASP A 188 -5.91 16.00 8.06
CA ASP A 188 -5.70 17.43 8.19
C ASP A 188 -5.69 18.10 6.80
N GLU A 189 -5.13 17.43 5.79
CA GLU A 189 -5.16 17.90 4.40
C GLU A 189 -6.59 17.95 3.86
N VAL A 190 -7.37 16.90 4.11
CA VAL A 190 -8.78 16.87 3.71
C VAL A 190 -9.59 17.92 4.46
N GLN A 191 -9.36 18.08 5.78
CA GLN A 191 -10.04 19.09 6.57
C GLN A 191 -9.71 20.51 6.09
N ALA A 192 -8.44 20.79 5.80
CA ALA A 192 -8.00 22.08 5.29
C ALA A 192 -8.66 22.40 3.94
N ALA A 193 -8.67 21.44 3.00
CA ALA A 193 -9.31 21.59 1.69
C ALA A 193 -10.83 21.78 1.77
N ILE A 194 -11.49 21.26 2.80
CA ILE A 194 -12.92 21.54 3.06
C ILE A 194 -13.09 22.95 3.65
N ALA A 195 -12.26 23.31 4.62
CA ALA A 195 -12.36 24.58 5.35
C ALA A 195 -12.08 25.80 4.46
N ASP A 196 -11.14 25.68 3.51
CA ASP A 196 -10.82 26.74 2.54
C ASP A 196 -11.76 26.76 1.31
N GLY A 197 -12.65 25.78 1.19
CA GLY A 197 -13.62 25.66 0.09
C GLY A 197 -13.02 25.23 -1.25
N SER A 198 -11.73 24.92 -1.32
CA SER A 198 -11.05 24.48 -2.56
C SER A 198 -11.46 23.07 -2.97
N TYR A 199 -11.79 22.23 -1.99
CA TYR A 199 -11.98 20.79 -2.13
C TYR A 199 -10.82 20.12 -2.89
N LEU A 200 -9.59 20.62 -2.74
CA LEU A 200 -8.45 20.17 -3.53
C LEU A 200 -7.21 20.04 -2.66
N ILE A 201 -6.58 18.87 -2.69
CA ILE A 201 -5.25 18.68 -2.12
C ILE A 201 -4.24 18.89 -3.26
N PRO A 202 -3.22 19.75 -3.09
CA PRO A 202 -2.35 20.17 -4.20
C PRO A 202 -1.26 19.15 -4.57
N HIS A 203 -1.57 17.85 -4.51
CA HIS A 203 -0.68 16.78 -4.95
C HIS A 203 -1.46 15.52 -5.35
N ALA A 204 -0.80 14.66 -6.13
CA ALA A 204 -1.34 13.38 -6.57
C ALA A 204 -1.42 12.39 -5.41
N LEU A 205 -2.44 11.53 -5.45
CA LEU A 205 -2.61 10.42 -4.54
C LEU A 205 -1.66 9.27 -4.90
N GLN A 206 -1.62 8.25 -4.03
CA GLN A 206 -1.04 6.96 -4.34
C GLN A 206 -2.13 5.88 -4.30
N PHE A 207 -2.00 4.88 -5.16
CA PHE A 207 -2.91 3.74 -5.18
C PHE A 207 -2.20 2.42 -5.38
N GLY A 208 -2.82 1.34 -4.93
CA GLY A 208 -2.46 -0.03 -5.27
C GLY A 208 -3.50 -0.62 -6.19
N ALA A 209 -3.10 -1.56 -7.05
CA ALA A 209 -4.00 -2.23 -7.98
C ALA A 209 -3.59 -3.69 -8.24
N PRO A 210 -4.52 -4.54 -8.70
CA PRO A 210 -4.21 -5.88 -9.20
C PRO A 210 -3.53 -5.82 -10.58
N ASN A 211 -3.00 -6.95 -11.04
CA ASN A 211 -2.49 -7.13 -12.41
C ASN A 211 -1.34 -6.17 -12.76
N ILE A 212 -0.33 -6.12 -11.90
CA ILE A 212 0.85 -5.25 -12.04
C ILE A 212 1.97 -5.98 -12.77
N ASP A 213 2.67 -5.29 -13.67
CA ASP A 213 3.81 -5.85 -14.39
C ASP A 213 5.06 -5.92 -13.52
N GLY A 214 5.49 -7.14 -13.17
CA GLY A 214 6.68 -7.37 -12.34
C GLY A 214 8.02 -7.11 -13.03
N ARG A 215 8.03 -6.79 -14.33
CA ARG A 215 9.25 -6.56 -15.12
C ARG A 215 9.38 -5.14 -15.62
N CYS A 216 8.25 -4.42 -15.67
CA CYS A 216 8.16 -3.10 -16.27
C CYS A 216 7.61 -2.11 -15.25
N TRP A 217 8.36 -1.05 -15.01
CA TRP A 217 7.95 0.12 -14.24
C TRP A 217 8.29 1.37 -15.05
N VAL A 218 7.63 2.48 -14.71
CA VAL A 218 7.87 3.78 -15.32
C VAL A 218 8.12 4.82 -14.26
N TYR A 219 8.86 5.86 -14.58
CA TYR A 219 9.05 7.00 -13.70
C TYR A 219 7.67 7.51 -13.20
N PRO A 220 7.49 7.76 -11.90
CA PRO A 220 8.51 7.87 -10.86
C PRO A 220 8.88 6.57 -10.13
N ALA A 221 8.33 5.42 -10.49
CA ALA A 221 8.74 4.18 -9.84
C ALA A 221 10.18 3.79 -10.19
N LEU A 222 10.88 3.15 -9.26
CA LEU A 222 12.22 2.61 -9.44
C LEU A 222 12.29 1.08 -9.35
N GLY A 223 11.14 0.42 -9.29
CA GLY A 223 11.04 -1.01 -9.12
C GLY A 223 9.61 -1.49 -9.38
N SER A 224 9.44 -2.81 -9.34
CA SER A 224 8.12 -3.40 -9.26
C SER A 224 8.06 -4.65 -8.39
N ASP A 225 6.98 -4.81 -7.64
CA ASP A 225 6.59 -6.04 -6.95
C ASP A 225 5.51 -6.86 -7.69
N GLY A 226 5.20 -6.46 -8.92
CA GLY A 226 4.20 -7.09 -9.77
C GLY A 226 4.53 -8.54 -10.14
N ASN A 227 3.55 -9.21 -10.72
CA ASN A 227 3.67 -10.62 -11.11
C ASN A 227 2.91 -10.99 -12.39
N VAL A 228 2.37 -10.01 -13.11
CA VAL A 228 1.59 -10.22 -14.35
C VAL A 228 2.29 -9.57 -15.53
N ARG A 229 2.82 -10.40 -16.44
CA ARG A 229 3.40 -9.89 -17.70
C ARG A 229 2.36 -9.07 -18.48
N GLY A 230 2.74 -7.86 -18.90
CA GLY A 230 1.85 -6.94 -19.64
C GLY A 230 0.86 -6.18 -18.75
N GLY A 231 0.97 -6.33 -17.42
CA GLY A 231 0.18 -5.61 -16.44
C GLY A 231 0.41 -4.10 -16.45
N LEU A 232 -0.32 -3.38 -15.59
CA LEU A 232 -0.11 -1.95 -15.38
C LEU A 232 1.28 -1.75 -14.74
N PRO A 233 2.20 -0.97 -15.34
CA PRO A 233 3.52 -0.76 -14.75
C PRO A 233 3.43 0.16 -13.54
N GLU A 234 4.13 -0.17 -12.46
CA GLU A 234 4.25 0.74 -11.31
C GLU A 234 4.83 2.09 -11.70
N GLY A 235 4.41 3.13 -10.99
CA GLY A 235 4.67 4.52 -11.38
C GLY A 235 3.77 5.04 -12.49
N ALA A 236 2.89 4.22 -13.11
CA ALA A 236 1.86 4.75 -14.00
C ALA A 236 0.95 5.73 -13.25
N ARG A 237 0.58 6.83 -13.93
CA ARG A 237 -0.34 7.85 -13.40
C ARG A 237 -1.74 7.64 -13.96
N ILE A 238 -2.74 7.63 -13.08
CA ILE A 238 -4.16 7.61 -13.45
C ILE A 238 -4.80 8.96 -13.19
N GLN A 239 -5.88 9.24 -13.91
CA GLN A 239 -6.70 10.43 -13.71
C GLN A 239 -8.17 10.03 -13.67
N LEU A 240 -8.93 10.60 -12.74
CA LEU A 240 -10.39 10.56 -12.81
C LEU A 240 -10.87 11.52 -13.91
N ASP A 241 -11.86 11.10 -14.69
CA ASP A 241 -12.50 11.90 -15.74
C ASP A 241 -12.72 13.36 -15.28
N PRO A 242 -12.03 14.34 -15.89
CA PRO A 242 -12.13 15.75 -15.51
C PRO A 242 -13.53 16.34 -15.66
N LEU A 243 -14.40 15.70 -16.46
CA LEU A 243 -15.77 16.12 -16.74
C LEU A 243 -16.81 15.40 -15.87
N LEU A 244 -16.41 14.41 -15.06
CA LEU A 244 -17.32 13.80 -14.10
C LEU A 244 -17.75 14.86 -13.07
N ASP A 245 -19.06 15.04 -12.90
CA ASP A 245 -19.59 15.89 -11.84
C ASP A 245 -19.39 15.22 -10.48
N VAL A 246 -18.52 15.84 -9.67
CA VAL A 246 -18.20 15.42 -8.30
C VAL A 246 -18.81 16.36 -7.25
N SER A 247 -19.53 17.41 -7.68
CA SER A 247 -20.12 18.41 -6.79
C SER A 247 -21.25 17.85 -5.93
N THR A 248 -21.84 16.72 -6.34
CA THR A 248 -22.87 16.01 -5.57
C THR A 248 -22.31 15.10 -4.49
N LEU A 249 -21.00 14.85 -4.49
CA LEU A 249 -20.36 14.04 -3.45
C LEU A 249 -20.33 14.78 -2.10
N PRO A 250 -20.35 14.05 -0.96
CA PRO A 250 -20.10 14.63 0.35
C PRO A 250 -18.72 15.30 0.43
N PRO A 251 -18.51 16.25 1.36
CA PRO A 251 -17.30 17.08 1.41
C PRO A 251 -15.96 16.31 1.31
N GLY A 252 -15.71 15.30 2.15
CA GLY A 252 -14.46 14.52 2.10
C GLY A 252 -14.26 13.72 0.81
N PRO A 253 -15.24 12.88 0.38
CA PRO A 253 -15.19 12.22 -0.92
C PRO A 253 -14.99 13.18 -2.10
N ARG A 254 -15.58 14.38 -2.04
CA ARG A 254 -15.38 15.43 -3.05
C ARG A 254 -13.93 15.89 -3.12
N VAL A 255 -13.26 16.07 -1.98
CA VAL A 255 -11.82 16.40 -1.93
C VAL A 255 -11.01 15.35 -2.68
N LEU A 256 -11.22 14.07 -2.37
CA LEU A 256 -10.49 12.98 -3.01
C LEU A 256 -10.77 12.93 -4.52
N ALA A 257 -12.05 13.01 -4.92
CA ALA A 257 -12.44 12.95 -6.31
C ALA A 257 -11.88 14.13 -7.12
N ARG A 258 -11.97 15.36 -6.59
CA ARG A 258 -11.43 16.55 -7.24
C ARG A 258 -9.90 16.50 -7.35
N THR A 259 -9.23 16.00 -6.32
CA THR A 259 -7.78 15.76 -6.36
C THR A 259 -7.41 14.74 -7.44
N LEU A 260 -8.18 13.66 -7.58
CA LEU A 260 -7.98 12.66 -8.65
C LEU A 260 -8.25 13.21 -10.06
N GLN A 261 -9.10 14.24 -10.21
CA GLN A 261 -9.29 14.94 -11.49
C GLN A 261 -8.09 15.84 -11.83
N VAL A 262 -7.56 16.58 -10.85
CA VAL A 262 -6.53 17.60 -11.10
C VAL A 262 -5.12 17.01 -11.08
N TYR A 263 -4.80 16.21 -10.05
CA TYR A 263 -3.47 15.63 -9.85
C TYR A 263 -3.45 14.11 -10.08
N GLY A 264 -4.59 13.42 -10.07
CA GLY A 264 -4.61 11.98 -10.29
C GLY A 264 -3.92 11.19 -9.18
N ALA A 265 -3.43 10.00 -9.51
CA ALA A 265 -2.70 9.15 -8.57
C ALA A 265 -1.62 8.31 -9.26
N TYR A 266 -0.54 8.00 -8.54
CA TYR A 266 0.52 7.10 -9.00
C TYR A 266 0.38 5.69 -8.43
N LEU A 267 0.62 4.69 -9.28
CA LEU A 267 0.61 3.29 -8.86
C LEU A 267 1.84 3.00 -7.99
N ARG A 268 1.58 2.55 -6.76
CA ARG A 268 2.57 2.37 -5.70
C ARG A 268 2.92 0.90 -5.42
N ASP A 269 1.92 0.03 -5.36
CA ASP A 269 2.08 -1.39 -5.03
C ASP A 269 1.14 -2.29 -5.84
N LEU A 270 1.55 -3.54 -6.06
CA LEU A 270 0.64 -4.65 -6.28
C LEU A 270 -0.31 -4.78 -5.08
N SER A 271 -1.62 -4.83 -5.38
CA SER A 271 -2.66 -4.97 -4.37
C SER A 271 -3.76 -5.92 -4.83
N GLY A 272 -4.39 -6.60 -3.88
CA GLY A 272 -5.57 -7.43 -4.15
C GLY A 272 -6.81 -6.63 -4.56
N ALA A 273 -6.76 -5.30 -4.46
CA ALA A 273 -7.86 -4.40 -4.80
C ALA A 273 -7.35 -3.07 -5.38
N PHE A 274 -8.20 -2.37 -6.14
CA PHE A 274 -7.96 -0.99 -6.51
C PHE A 274 -8.25 -0.09 -5.31
N ALA A 275 -7.22 0.44 -4.66
CA ALA A 275 -7.36 1.16 -3.40
C ALA A 275 -6.39 2.34 -3.29
N PHE A 276 -6.87 3.47 -2.78
CA PHE A 276 -6.07 4.65 -2.48
C PHE A 276 -5.54 4.61 -1.04
N TYR A 277 -4.32 5.13 -0.87
CA TYR A 277 -3.63 5.15 0.41
C TYR A 277 -3.85 6.46 1.16
N LEU A 278 -4.52 6.33 2.31
CA LEU A 278 -4.73 7.39 3.30
C LEU A 278 -3.96 7.00 4.57
N ARG A 279 -3.53 8.00 5.35
CA ARG A 279 -2.89 7.79 6.65
C ARG A 279 -3.92 7.25 7.66
N PRO A 280 -3.50 6.44 8.65
CA PRO A 280 -4.38 6.04 9.74
C PRO A 280 -4.69 7.25 10.62
N GLN A 281 -5.85 7.25 11.27
CA GLN A 281 -6.16 8.27 12.27
C GLN A 281 -5.21 8.12 13.46
N ARG A 282 -4.55 9.21 13.87
CA ARG A 282 -3.62 9.22 15.00
C ARG A 282 -3.73 10.50 15.83
N GLY A 283 -3.40 10.38 17.13
CA GLY A 283 -3.37 11.51 18.05
C GLY A 283 -4.74 12.21 18.14
N SER A 284 -4.72 13.54 18.09
CA SER A 284 -5.92 14.39 18.09
C SER A 284 -6.48 14.67 16.70
N ALA A 285 -5.94 14.04 15.65
CA ALA A 285 -6.42 14.24 14.28
C ALA A 285 -7.89 13.80 14.17
N PRO A 286 -8.71 14.50 13.35
CA PRO A 286 -10.12 14.18 13.23
C PRO A 286 -10.32 12.76 12.68
N ALA A 287 -11.45 12.15 13.03
CA ALA A 287 -11.76 10.83 12.50
C ALA A 287 -12.11 10.93 11.01
N TRP A 288 -11.69 9.96 10.21
CA TRP A 288 -12.09 9.89 8.80
C TRP A 288 -13.62 9.95 8.62
N SER A 289 -14.36 9.33 9.55
CA SER A 289 -15.83 9.35 9.56
C SER A 289 -16.43 10.75 9.73
N THR A 290 -15.78 11.66 10.49
CA THR A 290 -16.27 13.04 10.63
C THR A 290 -16.07 13.86 9.36
N LEU A 291 -15.17 13.41 8.47
CA LEU A 291 -14.96 13.99 7.14
C LEU A 291 -15.84 13.30 6.07
N GLY A 292 -16.69 12.33 6.47
CA GLY A 292 -17.51 11.55 5.54
C GLY A 292 -16.72 10.54 4.71
N ILE A 293 -15.52 10.15 5.18
CA ILE A 293 -14.66 9.19 4.51
C ILE A 293 -14.66 7.89 5.32
N ASP A 294 -15.21 6.83 4.73
CA ASP A 294 -15.02 5.45 5.18
C ASP A 294 -14.33 4.64 4.09
N GLY A 295 -14.17 3.33 4.26
CA GLY A 295 -13.48 2.47 3.28
C GLY A 295 -14.11 2.46 1.88
N ASP A 296 -15.35 2.92 1.75
CA ASP A 296 -16.17 2.93 0.53
C ASP A 296 -16.52 4.36 0.09
N ALA A 297 -15.78 5.37 0.58
CA ALA A 297 -15.98 6.78 0.28
C ALA A 297 -16.08 7.12 -1.22
N LEU A 298 -15.47 6.30 -2.08
CA LEU A 298 -15.46 6.50 -3.54
C LEU A 298 -16.29 5.43 -4.29
N GLN A 299 -17.15 4.67 -3.61
CA GLN A 299 -17.94 3.60 -4.22
C GLN A 299 -18.94 4.06 -5.28
N THR A 300 -19.27 5.35 -5.31
CA THR A 300 -20.16 5.95 -6.32
C THR A 300 -19.44 6.33 -7.60
N ILE A 301 -18.11 6.28 -7.61
CA ILE A 301 -17.28 6.58 -8.78
C ILE A 301 -16.96 5.25 -9.49
N PRO A 302 -17.50 5.00 -10.69
CA PRO A 302 -17.19 3.79 -11.44
C PRO A 302 -15.71 3.77 -11.84
N THR A 303 -15.07 2.61 -11.77
CA THR A 303 -13.66 2.43 -12.15
C THR A 303 -13.42 2.82 -13.61
N GLU A 304 -14.42 2.68 -14.49
CA GLU A 304 -14.37 3.08 -15.89
C GLU A 304 -14.26 4.59 -16.12
N ARG A 305 -14.47 5.42 -15.10
CA ARG A 305 -14.25 6.87 -15.18
C ARG A 305 -12.78 7.24 -15.00
N PHE A 306 -11.90 6.27 -14.77
CA PHE A 306 -10.47 6.52 -14.75
C PHE A 306 -9.85 6.27 -16.11
N ARG A 307 -8.79 7.02 -16.39
CA ARG A 307 -7.86 6.77 -17.49
C ARG A 307 -6.44 6.62 -16.96
N VAL A 308 -5.65 5.77 -17.60
CA VAL A 308 -4.21 5.70 -17.41
C VAL A 308 -3.57 6.66 -18.41
N LEU A 309 -2.79 7.61 -17.92
CA LEU A 309 -2.05 8.52 -18.80
C LEU A 309 -0.97 7.75 -19.55
N THR A 310 -0.55 8.29 -20.70
CA THR A 310 0.48 7.69 -21.54
C THR A 310 1.70 7.31 -20.70
N VAL A 311 2.06 6.02 -20.71
CA VAL A 311 3.23 5.56 -19.96
C VAL A 311 4.47 5.67 -20.84
N ASN A 312 5.52 6.28 -20.31
CA ASN A 312 6.78 6.43 -21.02
C ASN A 312 7.85 5.52 -20.38
N TYR A 313 8.21 4.46 -21.10
CA TYR A 313 9.32 3.58 -20.68
C TYR A 313 10.70 4.16 -21.01
N ALA A 314 10.78 5.24 -21.80
CA ALA A 314 12.03 5.93 -22.12
C ALA A 314 12.50 6.86 -21.00
N THR A 315 11.59 7.29 -20.11
CA THR A 315 11.95 7.90 -18.81
C THR A 315 12.38 6.80 -17.85
N ILE A 316 13.51 6.19 -18.17
CA ILE A 316 14.37 5.48 -17.23
C ILE A 316 14.92 6.58 -16.33
N GLY A 317 14.69 6.51 -15.01
CA GLY A 317 15.21 7.51 -14.06
C GLY A 317 16.67 7.82 -14.40
N THR A 318 16.98 9.08 -14.67
CA THR A 318 18.17 9.44 -15.45
C THR A 318 19.51 9.22 -14.74
N ASP A 319 19.52 8.63 -13.54
CA ASP A 319 20.73 8.23 -12.80
C ASP A 319 20.62 6.83 -12.16
N GLN A 320 19.85 5.90 -12.76
CA GLN A 320 19.77 4.53 -12.24
C GLN A 320 21.08 3.74 -12.47
N PRO A 321 21.64 3.07 -11.44
CA PRO A 321 22.69 2.08 -11.66
C PRO A 321 22.18 0.99 -12.60
N LYS A 322 23.00 0.61 -13.59
CA LYS A 322 22.69 -0.25 -14.77
C LYS A 322 22.11 -1.65 -14.47
N VAL A 323 21.86 -2.02 -13.21
CA VAL A 323 21.53 -3.38 -12.76
C VAL A 323 20.02 -3.64 -12.60
N GLN A 324 19.18 -2.60 -12.37
CA GLN A 324 17.72 -2.70 -12.42
C GLN A 324 17.18 -1.82 -13.55
N ARG A 325 17.26 -2.30 -14.79
CA ARG A 325 16.48 -1.72 -15.89
C ARG A 325 15.18 -2.51 -16.02
N PRO A 326 14.06 -1.87 -16.40
CA PRO A 326 12.93 -2.60 -16.95
C PRO A 326 13.43 -3.55 -18.05
N ASP A 327 12.78 -4.71 -18.17
CA ASP A 327 13.08 -5.66 -19.24
C ASP A 327 13.16 -4.91 -20.59
N ARG A 328 14.15 -5.23 -21.45
CA ARG A 328 14.29 -4.58 -22.77
C ARG A 328 13.06 -4.78 -23.66
N SER A 329 12.20 -5.74 -23.33
CA SER A 329 10.90 -5.95 -23.97
C SER A 329 9.80 -4.97 -23.52
N CYS A 330 10.02 -4.10 -22.53
CA CYS A 330 9.02 -3.14 -22.08
C CYS A 330 8.76 -2.05 -23.16
N GLY A 331 7.51 -1.99 -23.66
CA GLY A 331 7.08 -1.03 -24.68
C GLY A 331 5.93 -1.56 -25.54
N PRO A 332 5.35 -0.75 -26.45
CA PRO A 332 4.36 -1.23 -27.41
C PRO A 332 4.98 -2.35 -28.26
N GLY A 333 4.48 -3.60 -28.13
CA GLY A 333 5.01 -4.77 -28.85
C GLY A 333 5.76 -5.81 -28.01
N ALA A 334 5.80 -5.68 -26.68
CA ALA A 334 6.36 -6.66 -25.74
C ALA A 334 5.76 -8.10 -25.85
N ASP A 335 4.63 -8.22 -26.54
CA ASP A 335 3.83 -9.43 -26.69
C ASP A 335 4.21 -10.28 -27.92
N GLN A 336 5.20 -9.86 -28.72
CA GLN A 336 5.58 -10.54 -29.97
C GLN A 336 6.61 -11.69 -29.80
N VAL A 337 6.99 -12.06 -28.58
CA VAL A 337 7.86 -13.24 -28.35
C VAL A 337 7.02 -14.42 -27.88
N ALA A 338 6.87 -15.39 -28.78
CA ALA A 338 6.12 -16.63 -28.66
C ALA A 338 6.28 -17.38 -27.31
N PRO A 339 5.28 -18.19 -26.90
CA PRO A 339 5.36 -18.97 -25.68
C PRO A 339 6.48 -20.02 -25.79
N GLN A 340 7.55 -19.87 -25.01
CA GLN A 340 8.42 -21.02 -24.75
C GLN A 340 7.60 -22.05 -23.97
N GLN A 341 7.44 -23.21 -24.60
CA GLN A 341 6.75 -24.39 -24.11
C GLN A 341 7.01 -24.60 -22.62
N GLN A 342 5.92 -24.83 -21.88
CA GLN A 342 5.95 -25.50 -20.59
C GLN A 342 6.83 -26.74 -20.71
N ARG A 343 8.04 -26.73 -20.12
CA ARG A 343 8.71 -27.99 -19.78
C ARG A 343 7.87 -28.60 -18.67
N GLY A 344 7.03 -29.54 -19.08
CA GLY A 344 6.25 -30.38 -18.20
C GLY A 344 7.15 -31.08 -17.18
N SER A 345 6.61 -31.17 -15.96
CA SER A 345 6.61 -32.37 -15.13
C SER A 345 7.34 -33.56 -15.77
N SER A 346 8.56 -33.84 -15.31
CA SER A 346 9.13 -35.18 -15.38
C SER A 346 9.34 -35.70 -13.97
N THR A 347 8.32 -36.39 -13.48
CA THR A 347 8.46 -37.49 -12.53
C THR A 347 9.55 -38.44 -13.04
N VAL A 348 10.58 -38.67 -12.26
CA VAL A 348 11.44 -39.85 -12.44
C VAL A 348 11.52 -40.57 -11.10
N GLN A 349 10.78 -41.67 -11.00
CA GLN A 349 10.95 -42.70 -9.98
C GLN A 349 11.87 -43.80 -10.52
N GLY A 350 12.77 -44.28 -9.64
CA GLY A 350 13.45 -45.58 -9.69
C GLY A 350 14.70 -45.66 -10.57
N ALA A 351 15.78 -46.37 -10.21
CA ALA A 351 16.18 -47.11 -9.02
C ALA A 351 17.70 -47.36 -9.17
N GLY A 352 18.46 -47.49 -8.08
CA GLY A 352 19.89 -47.79 -8.14
C GLY A 352 20.59 -47.69 -6.79
N THR A 353 20.59 -48.82 -6.09
CA THR A 353 21.30 -49.15 -4.85
C THR A 353 22.78 -48.75 -4.83
N THR A 354 23.25 -48.20 -3.70
CA THR A 354 24.38 -48.79 -2.95
C THR A 354 24.46 -48.25 -1.51
N THR A 355 24.84 -49.18 -0.65
CA THR A 355 25.01 -49.20 0.81
C THR A 355 26.04 -48.22 1.38
N GLY A 356 25.78 -47.74 2.61
CA GLY A 356 26.76 -47.07 3.45
C GLY A 356 26.23 -46.84 4.86
N SER A 357 26.54 -47.78 5.76
CA SER A 357 26.11 -47.88 7.15
C SER A 357 26.84 -46.93 8.11
N GLY A 358 26.16 -46.54 9.19
CA GLY A 358 26.75 -46.07 10.45
C GLY A 358 26.25 -44.69 10.85
N GLY A 359 25.74 -44.44 12.05
CA GLY A 359 25.51 -45.26 13.22
C GLY A 359 24.74 -44.37 14.21
N SER A 360 23.66 -44.92 14.77
CA SER A 360 22.86 -44.29 15.82
C SER A 360 23.61 -44.36 17.14
N THR A 361 23.76 -43.23 17.83
CA THR A 361 23.88 -43.20 19.29
C THR A 361 22.96 -42.12 19.85
N THR A 362 21.75 -42.54 20.18
CA THR A 362 20.88 -41.86 21.15
C THR A 362 21.49 -41.95 22.55
N ARG A 363 21.53 -40.82 23.26
CA ARG A 363 21.57 -40.81 24.73
C ARG A 363 20.47 -39.86 25.24
N PRO A 364 19.72 -40.24 26.29
CA PRO A 364 18.47 -39.58 26.65
C PRO A 364 18.62 -38.54 27.76
N GLY A 365 17.71 -37.57 27.76
CA GLY A 365 17.18 -36.94 28.98
C GLY A 365 17.92 -35.71 29.52
N ALA A 366 17.55 -34.53 29.01
CA ALA A 366 17.49 -33.32 29.83
C ALA A 366 16.23 -32.54 29.43
N ALA A 367 15.42 -32.24 30.44
CA ALA A 367 14.05 -31.76 30.33
C ALA A 367 13.87 -30.60 29.32
N ASP A 368 12.99 -30.81 28.35
CA ASP A 368 12.43 -29.77 27.50
C ASP A 368 11.58 -28.85 28.38
N ARG A 369 12.20 -27.80 28.93
CA ARG A 369 11.44 -26.66 29.45
C ARG A 369 10.69 -26.08 28.27
N ALA A 370 9.38 -26.27 28.27
CA ALA A 370 8.45 -25.60 27.36
C ALA A 370 8.79 -24.11 27.27
N ARG A 371 9.49 -23.70 26.19
CA ARG A 371 9.58 -22.30 25.80
C ARG A 371 8.16 -21.88 25.46
N GLY A 372 7.55 -21.10 26.34
CA GLY A 372 6.17 -20.62 26.20
C GLY A 372 5.91 -20.12 24.78
N ALA A 373 4.96 -20.76 24.10
CA ALA A 373 4.51 -20.34 22.80
C ALA A 373 4.01 -18.90 22.88
N ARG A 374 4.69 -17.97 22.18
CA ARG A 374 4.24 -16.58 22.09
C ARG A 374 2.82 -16.53 21.50
N PRO A 375 1.89 -15.70 22.03
CA PRO A 375 0.53 -15.57 21.52
C PRO A 375 0.51 -15.26 20.01
N LEU A 376 -0.52 -15.73 19.27
CA LEU A 376 -0.80 -15.17 17.95
C LEU A 376 -1.10 -13.67 18.13
N ALA A 377 -0.37 -12.82 17.43
CA ALA A 377 -0.43 -11.39 17.64
C ALA A 377 -1.86 -10.85 17.43
N PRO A 378 -2.31 -9.91 18.28
CA PRO A 378 -3.72 -9.59 18.48
C PRO A 378 -4.43 -8.79 17.36
N ARG A 379 -3.78 -8.52 16.22
CA ARG A 379 -4.15 -7.38 15.35
C ARG A 379 -4.47 -7.71 13.89
N ASN A 380 -4.77 -8.95 13.52
CA ASN A 380 -4.82 -9.32 12.09
C ASN A 380 -6.17 -9.81 11.57
N LEU A 381 -7.23 -9.78 12.38
CA LEU A 381 -8.60 -10.06 11.95
C LEU A 381 -9.34 -8.73 11.83
N PHE A 382 -10.02 -8.51 10.71
CA PHE A 382 -10.78 -7.31 10.44
C PHE A 382 -12.16 -7.68 9.93
N VAL A 383 -13.14 -6.89 10.34
CA VAL A 383 -14.54 -7.13 10.01
C VAL A 383 -15.14 -5.83 9.49
N ARG A 384 -15.71 -5.87 8.27
CA ARG A 384 -16.43 -4.74 7.67
C ARG A 384 -17.83 -5.21 7.27
N VAL A 385 -18.86 -4.41 7.55
CA VAL A 385 -20.22 -4.68 7.05
C VAL A 385 -20.37 -3.95 5.72
N ARG A 386 -20.77 -4.67 4.67
CA ARG A 386 -20.90 -4.17 3.30
C ARG A 386 -22.27 -4.49 2.72
N ASP A 387 -22.68 -3.73 1.72
CA ASP A 387 -23.72 -4.14 0.80
C ASP A 387 -23.09 -4.74 -0.47
N VAL A 388 -23.38 -6.01 -0.77
CA VAL A 388 -22.87 -6.71 -1.95
C VAL A 388 -24.06 -7.15 -2.80
N ARG A 389 -24.28 -6.43 -3.91
CA ARG A 389 -25.41 -6.66 -4.85
C ARG A 389 -26.80 -6.51 -4.20
N GLY A 390 -26.99 -5.52 -3.33
CA GLY A 390 -28.26 -5.30 -2.61
C GLY A 390 -28.48 -6.27 -1.46
N ILE A 391 -27.44 -7.01 -1.06
CA ILE A 391 -27.46 -7.96 0.05
C ILE A 391 -26.36 -7.57 1.02
N ARG A 392 -26.75 -7.21 2.24
CA ARG A 392 -25.80 -6.97 3.33
C ARG A 392 -24.99 -8.23 3.64
N ARG A 393 -23.66 -8.11 3.53
CA ARG A 393 -22.67 -9.14 3.84
C ARG A 393 -21.59 -8.56 4.72
N VAL A 394 -20.97 -9.39 5.53
CA VAL A 394 -19.84 -9.01 6.37
C VAL A 394 -18.57 -9.53 5.72
N GLN A 395 -17.68 -8.62 5.35
CA GLN A 395 -16.34 -8.91 4.88
C GLN A 395 -15.45 -9.21 6.09
N PHE A 396 -14.78 -10.36 6.03
CA PHE A 396 -13.73 -10.74 6.96
C PHE A 396 -12.41 -10.71 6.22
N VAL A 397 -11.43 -10.01 6.79
CA VAL A 397 -10.07 -9.95 6.28
C VAL A 397 -9.14 -10.49 7.36
N TRP A 398 -8.29 -11.43 7.01
CA TRP A 398 -7.39 -12.13 7.92
C TRP A 398 -5.99 -12.26 7.33
N TYR A 399 -4.97 -12.02 8.17
CA TYR A 399 -3.56 -12.21 7.85
C TYR A 399 -2.85 -12.93 9.01
N ALA A 400 -2.05 -13.96 8.78
CA ALA A 400 -1.29 -14.61 9.85
C ALA A 400 0.21 -14.31 9.74
N ARG A 401 0.81 -13.81 10.84
CA ARG A 401 2.21 -13.34 10.92
C ARG A 401 3.28 -14.45 11.10
N GLN A 402 3.00 -15.74 10.86
CA GLN A 402 3.99 -16.83 11.09
C GLN A 402 4.46 -17.54 9.82
N SER A 403 5.73 -17.99 9.86
CA SER A 403 6.40 -18.90 8.89
C SER A 403 5.49 -20.03 8.41
N GLN A 404 5.65 -20.47 7.15
CA GLN A 404 4.95 -21.61 6.54
C GLN A 404 4.97 -22.90 7.39
N SER A 405 5.88 -23.01 8.37
CA SER A 405 6.06 -24.21 9.19
C SER A 405 5.08 -24.39 10.35
N GLU A 406 4.44 -23.34 10.91
CA GLU A 406 3.78 -23.45 12.22
C GLU A 406 2.27 -23.79 12.21
N VAL A 407 1.50 -23.44 11.16
CA VAL A 407 0.05 -23.73 11.13
C VAL A 407 -0.43 -23.88 9.67
N PRO A 408 -0.94 -25.07 9.24
CA PRO A 408 -1.38 -25.26 7.86
C PRO A 408 -2.71 -24.56 7.52
N ARG A 409 -3.61 -24.33 8.48
CA ARG A 409 -4.94 -23.71 8.28
C ARG A 409 -5.44 -22.97 9.53
N TYR A 410 -6.23 -21.92 9.32
CA TYR A 410 -6.91 -21.16 10.36
C TYR A 410 -8.43 -21.39 10.30
N ARG A 411 -9.13 -21.10 11.40
CA ARG A 411 -10.59 -21.19 11.49
C ARG A 411 -11.16 -19.86 11.95
N LEU A 412 -12.08 -19.30 11.17
CA LEU A 412 -12.82 -18.07 11.47
C LEU A 412 -14.13 -18.43 12.18
N TYR A 413 -14.36 -17.81 13.32
CA TYR A 413 -15.56 -17.95 14.13
C TYR A 413 -16.29 -16.62 14.25
N VAL A 414 -17.62 -16.67 14.26
CA VAL A 414 -18.49 -15.54 14.62
C VAL A 414 -19.42 -16.02 15.73
N ASP A 415 -19.39 -15.34 16.87
CA ASP A 415 -20.11 -15.71 18.11
C ASP A 415 -19.82 -17.16 18.53
N GLY A 416 -18.55 -17.55 18.44
CA GLY A 416 -18.08 -18.89 18.77
C GLY A 416 -18.44 -19.98 17.75
N LYS A 417 -19.22 -19.67 16.71
CA LYS A 417 -19.58 -20.63 15.64
C LYS A 417 -18.59 -20.57 14.50
N LEU A 418 -18.07 -21.74 14.08
CA LEU A 418 -17.18 -21.85 12.93
C LEU A 418 -17.92 -21.38 11.67
N ARG A 419 -17.33 -20.46 10.92
CA ARG A 419 -17.87 -19.93 9.67
C ARG A 419 -17.05 -20.28 8.45
N ALA A 420 -15.73 -20.32 8.59
CA ALA A 420 -14.84 -20.65 7.48
C ALA A 420 -13.55 -21.29 7.99
N THR A 421 -12.98 -22.18 7.18
CA THR A 421 -11.55 -22.52 7.27
C THR A 421 -10.82 -21.57 6.32
N VAL A 422 -9.84 -20.85 6.82
CA VAL A 422 -9.16 -19.77 6.11
C VAL A 422 -7.66 -20.06 6.02
N SER A 423 -7.04 -19.68 4.92
CA SER A 423 -5.59 -19.74 4.72
C SER A 423 -4.88 -18.71 5.59
N ARG A 424 -3.54 -18.64 5.50
CA ARG A 424 -2.73 -17.60 6.15
C ARG A 424 -3.23 -16.20 5.84
N THR A 425 -3.65 -15.96 4.60
CA THR A 425 -4.30 -14.73 4.16
C THR A 425 -5.70 -15.08 3.68
N TYR A 426 -6.70 -14.29 4.06
CA TYR A 426 -8.08 -14.50 3.64
C TYR A 426 -8.83 -13.19 3.53
N THR A 427 -9.59 -13.06 2.44
CA THR A 427 -10.63 -12.05 2.29
C THR A 427 -11.89 -12.76 1.81
N GLY A 428 -12.98 -12.63 2.54
CA GLY A 428 -14.23 -13.27 2.15
C GLY A 428 -15.45 -12.62 2.78
N TYR A 429 -16.61 -12.90 2.19
CA TYR A 429 -17.88 -12.32 2.59
C TYR A 429 -18.79 -13.41 3.16
N LEU A 430 -19.34 -13.15 4.34
CA LEU A 430 -20.32 -14.03 4.99
C LEU A 430 -21.60 -13.26 5.26
N ARG A 431 -22.74 -13.91 5.08
CA ARG A 431 -24.02 -13.36 5.54
C ARG A 431 -24.12 -13.54 7.05
N ILE A 432 -24.15 -12.43 7.78
CA ILE A 432 -24.33 -12.41 9.23
C ILE A 432 -25.66 -11.70 9.51
N PRO A 433 -26.53 -12.24 10.39
CA PRO A 433 -27.77 -11.56 10.77
C PRO A 433 -27.53 -10.16 11.35
N PRO A 434 -28.53 -9.27 11.37
CA PRO A 434 -28.47 -8.04 12.15
C PRO A 434 -28.19 -8.30 13.64
N GLY A 435 -27.40 -7.43 14.26
CA GLY A 435 -27.04 -7.54 15.67
C GLY A 435 -25.57 -7.20 15.97
N ARG A 436 -25.21 -7.32 17.25
CA ARG A 436 -23.82 -7.19 17.73
C ARG A 436 -23.17 -8.57 17.74
N HIS A 437 -21.97 -8.65 17.21
CA HIS A 437 -21.25 -9.90 17.00
C HIS A 437 -19.79 -9.80 17.42
N VAL A 438 -19.17 -10.96 17.65
CA VAL A 438 -17.73 -11.07 17.91
C VAL A 438 -17.10 -12.07 16.95
N ALA A 439 -16.13 -11.62 16.16
CA ALA A 439 -15.35 -12.47 15.28
C ALA A 439 -14.02 -12.87 15.95
N THR A 440 -13.61 -14.13 15.81
CA THR A 440 -12.29 -14.60 16.25
C THR A 440 -11.68 -15.51 15.19
N VAL A 441 -10.35 -15.58 15.13
CA VAL A 441 -9.64 -16.57 14.33
C VAL A 441 -8.74 -17.41 15.23
N ALA A 442 -8.73 -18.73 14.99
CA ALA A 442 -7.87 -19.67 15.70
C ALA A 442 -7.00 -20.48 14.72
N GLY A 443 -5.76 -20.75 15.09
CA GLY A 443 -4.88 -21.66 14.34
C GLY A 443 -5.22 -23.13 14.60
N VAL A 444 -5.10 -23.98 13.58
CA VAL A 444 -5.30 -25.44 13.69
C VAL A 444 -3.97 -26.16 13.47
N SER A 445 -3.54 -26.99 14.41
CA SER A 445 -2.30 -27.77 14.27
C SER A 445 -2.42 -28.79 13.13
N ARG A 446 -1.28 -29.35 12.68
CA ARG A 446 -1.25 -30.46 11.70
C ARG A 446 -2.04 -31.70 12.13
N THR A 447 -2.30 -31.86 13.43
CA THR A 447 -3.08 -32.97 14.01
C THR A 447 -4.58 -32.66 14.11
N GLY A 448 -5.06 -31.52 13.60
CA GLY A 448 -6.48 -31.14 13.60
C GLY A 448 -6.99 -30.58 14.93
N VAL A 449 -6.14 -30.56 15.96
CA VAL A 449 -6.45 -29.93 17.25
C VAL A 449 -6.35 -28.41 17.10
N VAL A 450 -7.40 -27.70 17.52
CA VAL A 450 -7.36 -26.23 17.61
C VAL A 450 -6.39 -25.88 18.74
N GLY A 451 -5.12 -25.66 18.41
CA GLY A 451 -4.16 -25.12 19.35
C GLY A 451 -4.68 -23.78 19.85
N VAL A 452 -4.62 -23.55 21.15
CA VAL A 452 -5.22 -22.42 21.89
C VAL A 452 -4.52 -21.09 21.58
N ARG A 453 -4.41 -20.74 20.30
CA ARG A 453 -3.98 -19.42 19.86
C ARG A 453 -5.18 -18.77 19.18
N ARG A 454 -5.94 -18.01 19.96
CA ARG A 454 -7.06 -17.20 19.47
C ARG A 454 -6.58 -15.76 19.33
N ALA A 455 -6.78 -15.16 18.16
CA ALA A 455 -6.75 -13.71 18.07
C ALA A 455 -7.86 -13.13 18.99
N PRO A 456 -7.65 -11.98 19.65
CA PRO A 456 -8.72 -11.30 20.38
C PRO A 456 -9.95 -11.07 19.50
N GLY A 457 -11.11 -11.12 20.13
CA GLY A 457 -12.38 -10.97 19.42
C GLY A 457 -12.56 -9.57 18.86
N VAL A 458 -12.83 -9.46 17.56
CA VAL A 458 -13.22 -8.22 16.90
C VAL A 458 -14.73 -8.06 17.06
N ARG A 459 -15.16 -7.02 17.76
CA ARG A 459 -16.57 -6.69 17.92
C ARG A 459 -17.05 -5.89 16.71
N PHE A 460 -18.20 -6.24 16.16
CA PHE A 460 -18.82 -5.52 15.04
C PHE A 460 -20.35 -5.53 15.15
N THR A 461 -21.01 -4.58 14.50
CA THR A 461 -22.47 -4.46 14.49
C THR A 461 -22.97 -4.54 13.06
N VAL A 462 -23.93 -5.41 12.78
CA VAL A 462 -24.67 -5.47 11.52
C VAL A 462 -25.99 -4.72 11.73
N PRO A 463 -26.23 -3.59 11.02
CA PRO A 463 -27.48 -2.84 11.15
C PRO A 463 -28.71 -3.68 10.79
N GLY A 464 -29.87 -3.31 11.35
CA GLY A 464 -31.20 -3.88 11.08
C GLY A 464 -31.71 -3.62 9.69
#